data_AF-A0A7C6U019-F1
#
_entry.id   AF-A0A7C6U019-F1
#
_cell.length_a   1.000
_cell.length_b   1.000
_cell.length_c   1.000
_cell.angle_alpha   90.00
_cell.angle_beta   90.00
_cell.angle_gamma   90.00
#
_symmetry.space_group_name_H-M   'P 1'
#
loop_
_entity.id
_entity.type
_entity.pdbx_description
1 polymer ?
#
loop_
_entity_poly.entity_id
_entity_poly.type
_entity_poly.pdbx_seq_one_letter_code
_entity_poly.pdbx_strand_id
1 'polypeptide(L)'
;LNQALYNRFNAIVEIAALSDKAISRMLIARVPECKPVVGKLLSVYHKIKKRIESEELDVVISPRNLENWARLARYEGYINAAEKTIIPVAKCDRALEEVIRGIIMLYKWN
;
A
#
# COMPACT_ATOMS: atom_id res chain seq x y z
N LEU A 1 -24.44 -0.79 1.48
CA LEU A 1 -25.39 0.35 1.46
C LEU A 1 -26.82 -0.19 1.46
N ASN A 2 -27.77 0.45 2.14
CA ASN A 2 -29.18 0.08 1.97
C ASN A 2 -29.77 0.72 0.69
N GLN A 3 -30.84 0.13 0.15
CA GLN A 3 -31.45 0.58 -1.10
C GLN A 3 -31.95 2.04 -1.01
N ALA A 4 -32.46 2.43 0.15
CA ALA A 4 -32.96 3.79 0.38
C ALA A 4 -31.85 4.86 0.26
N LEU A 5 -30.63 4.56 0.69
CA LEU A 5 -29.47 5.45 0.56
C LEU A 5 -28.91 5.43 -0.85
N TYR A 6 -28.89 4.26 -1.52
CA TYR A 6 -28.48 4.14 -2.92
C TYR A 6 -29.33 5.05 -3.83
N ASN A 7 -30.65 5.07 -3.61
CA ASN A 7 -31.59 5.91 -4.37
C ASN A 7 -31.46 7.43 -4.11
N ARG A 8 -30.64 7.86 -3.16
CA ARG A 8 -30.38 9.30 -2.90
C ARG A 8 -29.25 9.87 -3.76
N PHE A 9 -28.49 9.02 -4.46
CA PHE A 9 -27.41 9.46 -5.34
C PHE A 9 -27.91 9.63 -6.78
N ASN A 10 -27.64 10.80 -7.37
CA ASN A 10 -27.97 11.06 -8.77
C ASN A 10 -27.05 10.33 -9.76
N ALA A 11 -25.85 9.97 -9.32
CA ALA A 11 -24.87 9.22 -10.09
C ALA A 11 -24.04 8.34 -9.17
N ILE A 12 -23.81 7.11 -9.58
CA ILE A 12 -22.99 6.14 -8.87
C ILE A 12 -21.96 5.65 -9.88
N VAL A 13 -20.71 6.02 -9.64
CA VAL A 13 -19.59 5.72 -10.53
C VAL A 13 -18.60 4.87 -9.77
N GLU A 14 -18.32 3.69 -10.31
CA GLU A 14 -17.26 2.83 -9.82
C GLU A 14 -15.93 3.25 -10.44
N ILE A 15 -14.96 3.60 -9.60
CA ILE A 15 -13.63 4.01 -10.04
C ILE A 15 -12.72 2.80 -10.00
N ALA A 16 -12.18 2.41 -11.15
CA ALA A 16 -11.22 1.33 -11.24
C ALA A 16 -9.95 1.63 -10.42
N ALA A 17 -9.36 0.58 -9.86
CA ALA A 17 -8.08 0.68 -9.17
C ALA A 17 -6.99 1.21 -10.12
N LEU A 18 -6.03 1.96 -9.56
CA LEU A 18 -4.89 2.46 -10.33
C LEU A 18 -4.05 1.30 -10.86
N SER A 19 -3.66 1.38 -12.14
CA SER A 19 -2.71 0.44 -12.73
C SER A 19 -1.30 0.63 -12.15
N ASP A 20 -0.51 -0.44 -12.16
CA ASP A 20 0.91 -0.42 -11.76
C ASP A 20 1.72 0.67 -12.47
N LYS A 21 1.41 0.92 -13.75
CA LYS A 21 2.03 1.99 -14.54
C LYS A 21 1.67 3.38 -14.00
N ALA A 22 0.43 3.57 -13.55
CA ALA A 22 0.00 4.83 -12.93
C ALA A 22 0.67 5.02 -11.56
N ILE A 23 0.68 3.98 -10.72
CA ILE A 23 1.33 4.01 -9.39
C ILE A 23 2.84 4.26 -9.53
N SER A 24 3.50 3.56 -10.47
CA SER A 24 4.93 3.75 -10.75
C SER A 24 5.25 5.19 -11.15
N ARG A 25 4.49 5.76 -12.10
CA ARG A 25 4.68 7.16 -12.53
C ARG A 25 4.48 8.13 -11.38
N MET A 26 3.45 7.92 -10.57
CA MET A 26 3.18 8.73 -9.39
C MET A 26 4.34 8.66 -8.39
N LEU A 27 4.83 7.46 -8.06
CA LEU A 27 5.94 7.26 -7.13
C LEU A 27 7.23 7.91 -7.62
N ILE A 28 7.60 7.68 -8.89
CA ILE A 28 8.82 8.27 -9.48
C ILE A 28 8.73 9.80 -9.52
N ALA A 29 7.56 10.35 -9.83
CA ALA A 29 7.38 11.81 -9.86
C ALA A 29 7.48 12.44 -8.46
N ARG A 30 6.99 11.76 -7.42
CA ARG A 30 6.93 12.29 -6.04
C ARG A 30 8.14 11.94 -5.18
N VAL A 31 8.81 10.83 -5.48
CA VAL A 31 9.99 10.31 -4.79
C VAL A 31 10.95 9.75 -5.86
N PRO A 32 11.67 10.60 -6.61
CA PRO A 32 12.52 10.17 -7.72
C PRO A 32 13.57 9.12 -7.33
N GLU A 33 14.04 9.16 -6.09
CA GLU A 33 15.05 8.26 -5.52
C GLU A 33 14.56 6.81 -5.41
N CYS A 34 13.24 6.57 -5.44
CA CYS A 34 12.69 5.22 -5.40
C CYS A 34 12.65 4.53 -6.78
N LYS A 35 12.99 5.24 -7.87
CA LYS A 35 13.01 4.70 -9.23
C LYS A 35 13.70 3.32 -9.38
N PRO A 36 14.90 3.06 -8.81
CA PRO A 36 15.54 1.74 -8.93
C PRO A 36 14.80 0.61 -8.21
N VAL A 37 13.91 0.95 -7.26
CA VAL A 37 13.25 -0.01 -6.36
C VAL A 37 11.73 -0.01 -6.48
N VAL A 38 11.16 0.74 -7.43
CA VAL A 38 9.70 0.82 -7.67
C VAL A 38 9.07 -0.55 -7.88
N GLY A 39 9.75 -1.46 -8.58
CA GLY A 39 9.25 -2.82 -8.76
C GLY A 39 9.10 -3.59 -7.44
N LYS A 40 10.03 -3.37 -6.50
CA LYS A 40 9.97 -3.97 -5.14
C LYS A 40 8.82 -3.36 -4.33
N LEU A 41 8.66 -2.03 -4.38
CA LEU A 41 7.54 -1.33 -3.75
C LEU A 41 6.18 -1.86 -4.22
N LEU A 42 6.00 -2.03 -5.54
CA LEU A 42 4.78 -2.59 -6.11
C LEU A 42 4.58 -4.06 -5.72
N SER A 43 5.65 -4.85 -5.66
CA SER A 43 5.55 -6.25 -5.24
C SER A 43 5.05 -6.38 -3.79
N VAL A 44 5.53 -5.52 -2.89
CA VAL A 44 5.06 -5.44 -1.51
C VAL A 44 3.60 -5.02 -1.47
N TYR A 45 3.23 -3.97 -2.21
CA TYR A 45 1.85 -3.50 -2.33
C TYR A 45 0.88 -4.63 -2.71
N HIS A 46 1.18 -5.35 -3.77
CA HIS A 46 0.32 -6.43 -4.27
C HIS A 46 0.24 -7.61 -3.32
N LYS A 47 1.34 -7.97 -2.65
CA LYS A 47 1.32 -9.05 -1.67
C LYS A 47 0.47 -8.70 -0.45
N ILE A 48 0.61 -7.48 0.08
CA ILE A 48 -0.22 -7.02 1.20
C ILE A 48 -1.68 -6.91 0.77
N LYS A 49 -1.96 -6.29 -0.39
CA LYS A 49 -3.32 -6.14 -0.92
C LYS A 49 -4.00 -7.50 -1.12
N LYS A 50 -3.33 -8.45 -1.79
CA LYS A 50 -3.84 -9.80 -1.99
C LYS A 50 -4.11 -10.51 -0.67
N ARG A 51 -3.26 -10.31 0.34
CA ARG A 51 -3.44 -10.91 1.68
C ARG A 51 -4.70 -10.39 2.35
N ILE A 52 -4.86 -9.06 2.37
CA ILE A 52 -6.06 -8.38 2.91
C ILE A 52 -7.32 -8.88 2.21
N GLU A 53 -7.31 -8.95 0.88
CA GLU A 53 -8.45 -9.42 0.08
C GLU A 53 -8.75 -10.91 0.34
N SER A 54 -7.73 -11.77 0.44
CA SER A 54 -7.91 -13.21 0.65
C SER A 54 -8.45 -13.58 2.02
N GLU A 55 -8.23 -12.71 3.02
CA GLU A 55 -8.66 -12.92 4.41
C GLU A 55 -9.85 -12.04 4.79
N GLU A 56 -10.42 -11.31 3.81
CA GLU A 56 -11.56 -10.39 4.00
C GLU A 56 -11.36 -9.40 5.16
N LEU A 57 -10.11 -8.92 5.34
CA LEU A 57 -9.75 -8.04 6.46
C LEU A 57 -10.30 -6.62 6.23
N ASP A 58 -10.84 -5.98 7.28
CA ASP A 58 -11.36 -4.60 7.25
C ASP A 58 -10.24 -3.54 7.36
N VAL A 59 -9.23 -3.68 6.50
CA VAL A 59 -8.10 -2.77 6.34
C VAL A 59 -7.82 -2.53 4.87
N VAL A 60 -7.16 -1.43 4.54
CA VAL A 60 -6.85 -1.07 3.15
C VAL A 60 -5.42 -0.59 3.05
N ILE A 61 -4.66 -1.16 2.11
CA ILE A 61 -3.40 -0.59 1.65
C ILE A 61 -3.64 0.24 0.39
N SER A 62 -3.11 1.46 0.37
CA SER A 62 -3.25 2.40 -0.74
C SER A 62 -1.90 2.80 -1.35
N PRO A 63 -1.88 3.33 -2.59
CA PRO A 63 -0.67 3.91 -3.18
C PRO A 63 -0.04 5.03 -2.33
N ARG A 64 -0.81 5.72 -1.49
CA ARG A 64 -0.29 6.73 -0.56
C ARG A 64 0.56 6.12 0.55
N ASN A 65 0.24 4.89 1.00
CA ASN A 65 1.09 4.17 1.94
C ASN A 65 2.48 3.91 1.34
N LEU A 66 2.55 3.51 0.06
CA LEU A 66 3.82 3.32 -0.65
C LEU A 66 4.60 4.64 -0.80
N GLU A 67 3.92 5.72 -1.14
CA GLU A 67 4.57 7.03 -1.26
C GLU A 67 5.18 7.48 0.07
N ASN A 68 4.42 7.38 1.17
CA ASN A 68 4.89 7.73 2.51
C ASN A 68 6.09 6.89 2.90
N TRP A 69 6.03 5.59 2.61
CA TRP A 69 7.12 4.67 2.88
C TRP A 69 8.38 5.01 2.08
N ALA A 70 8.24 5.18 0.77
CA ALA A 70 9.36 5.55 -0.10
C ALA A 70 9.99 6.90 0.31
N ARG A 71 9.16 7.87 0.69
CA ARG A 71 9.61 9.19 1.16
C ARG A 71 10.37 9.11 2.48
N LEU A 72 9.94 8.27 3.41
CA LEU A 72 10.62 8.11 4.71
C LEU A 72 11.87 7.24 4.60
N ALA A 73 11.86 6.24 3.72
CA ALA A 73 12.98 5.33 3.51
C ALA A 73 14.27 6.03 3.09
N ARG A 74 14.18 7.21 2.44
CA ARG A 74 15.36 8.02 2.09
C ARG A 74 16.13 8.57 3.29
N TYR A 75 15.49 8.63 4.46
CA TYR A 75 16.07 9.20 5.68
C TYR A 75 16.41 8.14 6.72
N GLU A 76 15.52 7.17 6.92
CA GLU A 76 15.63 6.23 8.03
C GLU A 76 16.01 4.81 7.58
N GLY A 77 16.13 4.61 6.27
CA GLY A 77 16.24 3.30 5.67
C GLY A 77 14.89 2.59 5.54
N TYR A 78 14.87 1.60 4.66
CA TYR A 78 13.67 0.90 4.23
C TYR A 78 12.88 0.22 5.36
N ILE A 79 13.57 -0.50 6.25
CA ILE A 79 12.94 -1.28 7.33
C ILE A 79 12.29 -0.35 8.36
N ASN A 80 13.05 0.63 8.86
CA ASN A 80 12.56 1.58 9.86
C ASN A 80 11.39 2.42 9.32
N ALA A 81 11.47 2.82 8.05
CA ALA A 81 10.38 3.54 7.41
C ALA A 81 9.11 2.69 7.31
N ALA A 82 9.23 1.37 7.12
CA ALA A 82 8.09 0.47 6.99
C ALA A 82 7.32 0.31 8.31
N GLU A 83 8.03 0.23 9.44
CA GLU A 83 7.45 0.19 10.80
C GLU A 83 6.54 1.39 11.08
N LYS A 84 6.84 2.55 10.47
CA LYS A 84 6.08 3.79 10.68
C LYS A 84 5.00 4.05 9.64
N THR A 85 4.98 3.32 8.51
CA THR A 85 4.15 3.68 7.34
C THR A 85 3.35 2.53 6.74
N ILE A 86 3.96 1.35 6.59
CA ILE A 86 3.33 0.18 5.96
C ILE A 86 2.73 -0.74 7.02
N ILE A 87 3.49 -1.07 8.05
CA ILE A 87 3.06 -1.97 9.13
C ILE A 87 1.81 -1.47 9.85
N PRO A 88 1.65 -0.15 10.14
CA PRO A 88 0.43 0.37 10.77
C PRO A 88 -0.86 0.18 9.97
N VAL A 89 -0.79 -0.19 8.68
CA VAL A 89 -1.98 -0.59 7.90
C VAL A 89 -2.74 -1.74 8.56
N ALA A 90 -2.03 -2.59 9.33
CA ALA A 90 -2.62 -3.69 10.06
C ALA A 90 -3.52 -3.28 11.25
N LYS A 91 -3.55 -2.00 11.62
CA LYS A 91 -4.37 -1.48 12.74
C LYS A 91 -4.24 -2.31 14.03
N CYS A 92 -3.00 -2.63 14.42
CA CYS A 92 -2.65 -3.42 15.61
C CYS A 92 -3.03 -4.93 15.55
N ASP A 93 -3.46 -5.45 14.40
CA ASP A 93 -3.52 -6.90 14.18
C ASP A 93 -2.09 -7.46 14.12
N ARG A 94 -1.66 -8.09 15.22
CA ARG A 94 -0.31 -8.63 15.35
C ARG A 94 0.01 -9.71 14.31
N ALA A 95 -0.96 -10.53 13.93
CA ALA A 95 -0.72 -11.58 12.93
C ALA A 95 -0.45 -10.96 11.56
N LEU A 96 -1.26 -9.96 11.18
CA LEU A 96 -1.06 -9.24 9.93
C LEU A 96 0.23 -8.40 9.96
N GLU A 97 0.58 -7.75 11.07
CA GLU A 97 1.85 -7.03 11.21
C GLU A 97 3.05 -7.94 10.95
N GLU A 98 3.07 -9.14 11.54
CA GLU A 98 4.15 -10.11 11.32
C GLU A 98 4.22 -10.60 9.87
N VAL A 99 3.07 -10.82 9.24
CA VAL A 99 3.02 -11.14 7.80
C VAL A 99 3.58 -9.99 6.97
N ILE A 100 3.21 -8.75 7.27
CA ILE A 100 3.70 -7.56 6.56
C ILE A 100 5.23 -7.42 6.75
N ARG A 101 5.74 -7.61 7.98
CA ARG A 101 7.19 -7.63 8.26
C ARG A 101 7.91 -8.70 7.43
N GLY A 102 7.35 -9.91 7.36
CA GLY A 102 7.86 -10.99 6.54
C GLY A 102 7.91 -10.62 5.05
N ILE A 103 6.84 -10.02 4.52
CA ILE A 103 6.80 -9.52 3.13
C ILE A 103 7.88 -8.45 2.91
N ILE A 104 8.01 -7.47 3.81
CA ILE A 104 9.01 -6.41 3.71
C ILE A 104 10.42 -6.99 3.62
N MET A 105 10.75 -7.99 4.46
CA MET A 105 12.06 -8.63 4.49
C MET A 105 12.42 -9.38 3.21
N LEU A 106 11.44 -9.97 2.52
CA LEU A 106 11.65 -10.62 1.22
C LEU A 106 12.03 -9.63 0.12
N TYR A 107 11.55 -8.39 0.21
CA TYR A 107 11.73 -7.35 -0.80
C TYR A 107 12.68 -6.25 -0.37
N LYS A 108 13.45 -6.45 0.70
CA LYS A 108 14.41 -5.45 1.17
C LYS A 108 15.43 -5.10 0.08
N TRP A 109 15.90 -3.87 0.11
CA TRP A 109 17.02 -3.41 -0.71
C TRP A 109 18.03 -2.70 0.18
N ASN A 110 19.30 -2.80 -0.25
CA ASN A 110 20.43 -2.14 0.41
C ASN A 110 20.42 -0.66 0.07
#